data_AF-A0AAD4C906-F1
#
_entry.id   AF-A0AAD4C906-F1
#
_cell.length_a   1.000
_cell.length_b   1.000
_cell.length_c   1.000
_cell.angle_alpha   90.00
_cell.angle_beta   90.00
_cell.angle_gamma   90.00
#
_symmetry.space_group_name_H-M   'P 1'
#
loop_
_entity.id
_entity.type
_entity.pdbx_description
1 polymer ?
#
loop_
_entity_poly.entity_id
_entity_poly.type
_entity_poly.pdbx_seq_one_letter_code
_entity_poly.pdbx_strand_id
1 'polypeptide(L)' 'AFLECFRNNLLDIGIDPWPYGTHSFGHGGCQYLHTVLKWPFRQICTWGGWADNPGTIFKYLLSWNDNPDHEGEDLMNPN' A
#
# COMPACT_ATOMS: atom_id res chain seq x y z
N ALA A 1 14.71 -2.17 16.33
CA ALA A 1 14.66 -3.23 15.30
C ALA A 1 13.38 -3.13 14.46
N PHE A 2 13.49 -3.17 13.12
CA PHE A 2 12.49 -2.81 12.09
C PHE A 2 11.66 -1.54 12.33
N LEU A 3 10.70 -1.54 13.25
CA LEU A 3 9.79 -0.41 13.49
C LEU A 3 10.54 0.89 13.78
N GLU A 4 11.62 0.81 14.55
CA GLU A 4 12.50 1.95 14.81
C GLU A 4 13.14 2.49 13.52
N CYS A 5 13.68 1.61 12.67
CA CYS A 5 14.24 1.98 11.37
C CYS A 5 13.17 2.58 10.45
N PHE A 6 11.98 1.98 10.43
CA PHE A 6 10.85 2.49 9.64
C PHE A 6 10.44 3.89 10.10
N ARG A 7 10.34 4.12 11.40
CA ARG A 7 10.04 5.46 11.95
C ARG A 7 11.14 6.47 11.66
N ASN A 8 12.40 6.07 11.71
CA ASN A 8 13.53 6.94 11.33
C ASN A 8 13.45 7.31 9.84
N ASN A 9 13.15 6.35 8.96
CA ASN A 9 12.98 6.64 7.53
C ASN A 9 11.81 7.61 7.28
N LEU A 10 10.71 7.51 8.05
CA LEU A 10 9.59 8.46 7.95
C LEU A 10 10.01 9.87 8.37
N LEU A 11 10.80 9.98 9.45
CA LEU A 11 11.37 11.26 9.89
C LEU A 11 12.30 11.86 8.83
N ASP A 12 13.12 11.04 8.16
CA ASP A 12 14.04 11.48 7.10
C ASP A 12 13.32 12.13 5.91
N ILE A 13 12.06 11.73 5.65
CA ILE A 13 11.20 12.31 4.60
C ILE A 13 10.18 13.32 5.15
N GLY A 14 10.30 13.71 6.42
CA GLY A 14 9.46 14.74 7.05
C GLY A 14 8.03 14.29 7.38
N ILE A 15 7.77 12.99 7.48
CA ILE A 15 6.47 12.43 7.88
C ILE A 15 6.50 12.12 9.38
N ASP A 16 5.46 12.55 10.12
CA ASP A 16 5.29 12.17 11.53
C ASP A 16 5.14 10.64 11.63
N PRO A 17 6.06 9.93 12.31
CA PRO A 17 6.02 8.48 12.43
C PRO A 17 4.94 7.98 13.40
N TRP A 18 4.35 8.84 14.25
CA TRP A 18 3.42 8.44 15.30
C TRP A 18 2.22 7.60 14.84
N PRO A 19 1.50 7.97 13.76
CA PRO A 19 0.37 7.17 13.28
C PRO A 19 0.77 5.92 12.48
N TYR A 20 2.06 5.72 12.17
CA TYR A 20 2.53 4.65 11.28
C TYR A 20 3.11 3.46 12.05
N GLY A 21 2.61 2.27 11.71
CA GLY A 21 3.06 0.99 12.27
C GLY A 21 3.36 -0.04 11.20
N THR A 22 3.56 -1.30 11.62
CA THR A 22 3.80 -2.43 10.71
C THR A 22 2.62 -2.64 9.76
N HIS A 23 1.39 -2.41 10.22
CA HIS A 23 0.21 -2.47 9.37
C HIS A 23 0.26 -1.41 8.26
N SER A 24 0.62 -0.17 8.60
CA SER A 24 0.79 0.92 7.63
C SER A 24 1.89 0.61 6.61
N PHE A 25 3.00 -0.01 7.05
CA PHE A 25 4.05 -0.47 6.15
C PHE A 25 3.53 -1.54 5.18
N GLY A 26 2.77 -2.53 5.66
CA GLY A 26 2.16 -3.54 4.80
C GLY A 26 1.17 -2.93 3.80
N HIS A 27 0.39 -1.94 4.24
CA HIS A 27 -0.57 -1.20 3.42
C HIS A 27 0.12 -0.43 2.29
N GLY A 28 1.02 0.49 2.64
CA GLY A 28 1.77 1.28 1.68
C GLY A 28 2.66 0.43 0.77
N GLY A 29 3.25 -0.64 1.31
CA GLY A 29 4.01 -1.61 0.52
C GLY A 29 3.15 -2.32 -0.53
N CYS A 30 1.96 -2.80 -0.15
CA CYS A 30 1.01 -3.42 -1.07
C CYS A 30 0.58 -2.45 -2.18
N GLN A 31 0.25 -1.20 -1.81
CA GLN A 31 -0.11 -0.16 -2.77
C GLN A 31 1.04 0.12 -3.73
N TYR A 32 2.27 0.35 -3.24
CA TYR A 32 3.45 0.60 -4.08
C TYR A 32 3.75 -0.55 -5.05
N LEU A 33 3.68 -1.80 -4.58
CA LEU A 33 3.90 -2.97 -5.43
C LEU A 33 2.88 -3.04 -6.58
N HIS A 34 1.62 -2.68 -6.33
CA HIS A 34 0.57 -2.66 -7.34
C HIS A 34 0.65 -1.43 -8.26
N THR A 35 0.69 -0.22 -7.71
CA THR A 35 0.51 1.02 -8.46
C THR A 35 1.78 1.45 -9.17
N VAL A 36 2.95 1.26 -8.55
CA VAL A 36 4.25 1.69 -9.11
C VAL A 36 4.92 0.54 -9.84
N LEU A 37 5.09 -0.62 -9.19
CA LEU A 37 5.81 -1.75 -9.78
C LEU A 37 4.93 -2.62 -10.71
N LYS A 38 3.62 -2.38 -10.74
CA LYS A 38 2.65 -3.13 -11.55
C LYS A 38 2.72 -4.65 -11.33
N TRP A 39 3.02 -5.08 -10.10
CA TRP A 39 3.04 -6.49 -9.78
C TRP A 39 1.62 -7.09 -9.89
N PRO A 40 1.49 -8.31 -10.46
CA PRO A 40 0.21 -8.99 -10.51
C PRO A 40 -0.24 -9.39 -9.09
N PHE A 41 -1.55 -9.40 -8.85
CA PHE A 41 -2.11 -9.68 -7.52
C PHE A 41 -1.61 -11.00 -6.90
N ARG A 42 -1.39 -12.06 -7.71
CA ARG A 42 -0.83 -13.32 -7.20
C ARG A 42 0.53 -13.13 -6.54
N GLN A 43 1.41 -12.35 -7.17
CA GLN A 43 2.75 -12.08 -6.65
C GLN A 43 2.71 -11.24 -5.38
N ILE A 44 1.80 -10.26 -5.32
CA ILE A 44 1.56 -9.45 -4.11
C ILE A 44 1.01 -10.34 -2.98
N CYS A 45 0.07 -11.25 -3.27
CA CYS A 45 -0.43 -12.20 -2.28
C CYS A 45 0.68 -13.13 -1.78
N THR A 46 1.63 -13.56 -2.63
CA THR A 46 2.80 -14.32 -2.18
C THR A 46 3.69 -13.49 -1.26
N TRP A 47 3.96 -12.22 -1.60
CA TRP A 47 4.75 -11.31 -0.77
C TRP A 47 4.10 -11.01 0.59
N GLY A 48 2.78 -10.77 0.60
CA GLY A 48 2.01 -10.46 1.80
C GLY A 48 1.63 -11.68 2.66
N GLY A 49 1.94 -12.91 2.21
CA GLY A 49 1.54 -14.13 2.90
C GLY A 49 0.02 -14.40 2.83
N TRP A 50 -0.64 -13.94 1.77
CA TRP A 50 -2.09 -14.05 1.54
C TRP A 50 -2.45 -15.02 0.42
N ALA A 51 -1.52 -15.90 0.00
CA ALA A 51 -1.76 -16.84 -1.09
C ALA A 51 -3.00 -17.72 -0.85
N ASP A 52 -3.24 -18.12 0.41
CA ASP A 52 -4.38 -18.95 0.81
C ASP A 52 -5.65 -18.15 1.14
N ASN A 53 -5.54 -16.81 1.26
CA ASN A 53 -6.67 -15.91 1.49
C ASN A 53 -6.50 -14.59 0.72
N PRO A 54 -6.61 -14.64 -0.62
CA PRO A 54 -6.28 -13.51 -1.48
C PRO A 54 -7.19 -12.30 -1.26
N GLY A 55 -8.38 -12.46 -0.67
CA GLY A 55 -9.29 -11.35 -0.37
C GLY A 55 -8.70 -10.29 0.55
N THR A 56 -7.65 -10.64 1.31
CA THR A 56 -6.92 -9.69 2.17
C THR A 56 -6.30 -8.55 1.38
N ILE A 57 -5.89 -8.78 0.13
CA ILE A 57 -5.25 -7.77 -0.71
C ILE A 57 -6.13 -6.53 -0.90
N PHE A 58 -7.45 -6.71 -1.04
CA PHE A 58 -8.37 -5.59 -1.27
C PHE A 58 -8.47 -4.66 -0.06
N LYS A 59 -8.33 -5.19 1.15
CA LYS A 59 -8.28 -4.37 2.37
C LYS A 59 -7.01 -3.51 2.43
N TYR A 60 -5.98 -3.89 1.67
CA TYR A 60 -4.69 -3.21 1.61
C TYR A 60 -4.55 -2.28 0.39
N LEU A 61 -5.37 -2.49 -0.64
CA LEU A 61 -5.40 -1.66 -1.85
C LEU A 61 -6.52 -0.62 -1.86
N LEU A 62 -7.61 -0.87 -1.12
CA LEU A 62 -8.82 -0.06 -1.10
C LEU A 62 -9.22 0.19 0.36
N SER A 63 -8.57 1.17 0.99
CA SER A 63 -8.96 1.68 2.31
C SER A 63 -9.77 2.96 2.16
N TRP A 64 -10.73 3.17 3.08
CA TRP A 64 -11.52 4.41 3.12
C TRP A 64 -10.65 5.66 3.36
N ASN A 65 -9.47 5.46 3.95
CA ASN A 65 -8.53 6.52 4.29
C ASN A 65 -7.46 6.74 3.20
N ASP A 66 -7.56 6.03 2.08
CA ASP A 66 -6.71 6.26 0.92
C ASP A 66 -7.25 7.48 0.16
N ASN A 67 -6.35 8.38 -0.24
CA ASN A 67 -6.72 9.44 -1.17
C ASN A 67 -6.99 8.80 -2.53
N PRO A 68 -8.16 9.05 -3.16
CA PRO A 68 -8.38 8.60 -4.52
C PRO A 68 -7.38 9.32 -5.44
N ASP A 69 -6.53 8.55 -6.13
CA ASP A 69 -5.54 9.09 -7.07
C ASP A 69 -6.20 9.82 -8.26
N HIS A 70 -7.47 9.50 -8.57
CA HIS A 70 -8.23 10.10 -9.68
C HIS A 70 -9.71 10.27 -9.32
N GLU A 71 -10.32 11.39 -9.74
CA GLU A 71 -11.78 11.51 -9.81
C GLU A 71 -12.28 10.47 -10.83
N GLY A 72 -13.30 9.69 -10.46
CA GLY A 72 -13.73 8.52 -11.25
C GLY A 72 -14.24 8.82 -12.67
N GLU A 73 -14.28 10.10 -13.04
CA GLU A 73 -14.84 10.63 -14.29
C GLU A 73 -13.96 10.30 -15.52
N ASP A 74 -12.67 9.98 -15.33
CA ASP A 74 -11.72 9.74 -16.44
C ASP A 74 -11.32 8.27 -16.65
N LEU A 75 -11.84 7.31 -15.86
CA LEU A 75 -11.37 5.91 -15.88
C LEU A 75 -11.57 5.18 -17.22
N MET A 76 -12.43 5.71 -18.10
CA MET A 76 -12.70 5.18 -19.43
C MET A 76 -12.49 6.22 -20.54
N ASN A 77 -11.86 7.36 -20.25
CA ASN A 77 -11.54 8.36 -21.26
C ASN A 77 -10.22 7.97 -21.94
N PRO A 78 -10.24 7.59 -23.24
CA PRO A 78 -9.02 7.24 -23.96
C PRO A 78 -8.17 8.44 -24.40
N ASN A 79 -8.60 9.67 -24.06
CA ASN A 79 -7.97 10.93 -24.45
C ASN A 79 -7.37 11.67 -23.26
#